data_AF-H9X3F2-F1
#
_entry.id   AF-H9X3F2-F1
#
_cell.length_a   1.000
_cell.length_b   1.000
_cell.length_c   1.000
_cell.angle_alpha   90.00
_cell.angle_beta   90.00
_cell.angle_gamma   90.00
#
_symmetry.space_group_name_H-M   'P 1'
#
loop_
_entity.id
_entity.type
_entity.pdbx_description
1 polymer ?
#
loop_
_entity_poly.entity_id
_entity_poly.type
_entity_poly.pdbx_seq_one_letter_code
_entity_poly.pdbx_strand_id
1 'polypeptide(L)'
;MEIDLNSPDEYSNGRLNSSEELALSKSSICMELWHACAGPLISLPRKGTLVVYFPQGHLEQASTSLKQQQMRPYELPPQIFCRVLNVNL
;
A
#
# COMPACT_ATOMS: atom_id res chain seq x y z
N MET A 1 -5.74 -13.35 -11.31
CA MET A 1 -5.98 -11.90 -11.17
C MET A 1 -5.17 -11.48 -9.96
N GLU A 2 -3.86 -11.26 -10.14
CA GLU A 2 -2.97 -10.99 -9.01
C GLU A 2 -2.74 -9.49 -8.87
N ILE A 3 -3.07 -8.96 -7.69
CA ILE A 3 -2.53 -7.70 -7.19
C ILE A 3 -1.81 -8.04 -5.89
N ASP A 4 -0.71 -8.78 -6.00
CA ASP A 4 0.31 -8.73 -4.96
C ASP A 4 1.01 -7.37 -5.08
N LEU A 5 0.72 -6.50 -4.13
CA LEU A 5 1.31 -5.16 -4.07
C LEU A 5 2.78 -5.20 -3.71
N ASN A 6 3.35 -6.33 -3.25
CA ASN A 6 4.73 -6.46 -2.80
C ASN A 6 5.62 -7.32 -3.70
N SER A 7 5.08 -7.93 -4.76
CA SER A 7 5.87 -8.75 -5.68
C SER A 7 6.78 -7.85 -6.55
N PRO A 8 8.10 -8.07 -6.55
CA PRO A 8 9.00 -7.40 -7.49
C PRO A 8 8.72 -7.93 -8.90
N ASP A 9 8.65 -7.04 -9.89
CA ASP A 9 8.53 -7.42 -11.30
C ASP A 9 9.83 -8.16 -11.76
N GLU A 10 9.98 -9.44 -11.44
CA GLU A 10 11.04 -10.31 -11.97
C GLU A 10 10.48 -11.22 -13.07
N TYR A 11 10.84 -10.89 -14.31
CA TYR A 11 10.59 -11.72 -15.50
C TYR A 11 11.54 -12.93 -15.48
N SER A 12 11.20 -13.96 -14.72
CA SER A 12 12.03 -15.17 -14.58
C SER A 12 11.17 -16.42 -14.72
N ASN A 13 11.36 -17.16 -15.81
CA ASN A 13 10.65 -18.39 -16.15
C ASN A 13 11.16 -19.55 -15.25
N GLY A 14 10.65 -19.64 -14.01
CA GLY A 14 10.99 -20.68 -13.04
C GLY A 14 9.74 -21.43 -12.57
N ARG A 15 9.78 -22.77 -12.56
CA ARG A 15 8.71 -23.62 -12.00
C ARG A 15 8.56 -23.31 -10.50
N LEU A 16 7.39 -22.84 -10.11
CA LEU A 16 7.03 -22.57 -8.71
C LEU A 16 6.90 -23.88 -7.91
N ASN A 17 7.35 -23.84 -6.66
CA ASN A 17 7.23 -24.95 -5.73
C ASN A 17 5.80 -25.01 -5.19
N SER A 18 5.24 -26.19 -4.93
CA SER A 18 3.84 -26.34 -4.45
C SER A 18 3.55 -25.59 -3.13
N SER A 19 4.57 -25.37 -2.30
CA SER A 19 4.46 -24.57 -1.07
C SER A 19 4.42 -23.06 -1.34
N GLU A 20 5.05 -22.58 -2.40
CA GLU A 20 5.06 -21.16 -2.80
C GLU A 20 3.73 -20.78 -3.47
N GLU A 21 3.15 -21.67 -4.26
CA GLU A 21 1.83 -21.50 -4.86
C GLU A 21 0.71 -21.39 -3.80
N LEU A 22 0.82 -22.15 -2.71
CA LEU A 22 -0.10 -22.07 -1.58
C LEU A 22 0.05 -20.77 -0.78
N ALA A 23 1.26 -20.22 -0.70
CA ALA A 23 1.52 -18.94 -0.04
C ALA A 23 1.00 -17.76 -0.88
N LEU A 24 1.22 -17.80 -2.20
CA LEU A 24 0.71 -16.81 -3.17
C LEU A 24 -0.82 -16.78 -3.23
N SER A 25 -1.46 -17.96 -3.23
CA SER A 25 -2.93 -18.03 -3.19
C SER A 25 -3.52 -17.50 -1.88
N LYS A 26 -2.84 -17.71 -0.75
CA LYS A 26 -3.23 -17.13 0.55
C LYS A 26 -3.04 -15.61 0.61
N SER A 27 -1.96 -15.07 0.04
CA SER A 27 -1.78 -13.62 -0.03
C SER A 27 -2.82 -12.99 -0.96
N SER A 28 -3.10 -13.61 -2.11
CA SER A 28 -4.13 -13.16 -3.06
C SER A 28 -5.52 -13.09 -2.42
N ILE A 29 -5.95 -14.13 -1.67
CA ILE A 29 -7.27 -14.12 -1.03
C ILE A 29 -7.37 -13.08 0.10
N CYS A 30 -6.29 -12.86 0.85
CA CYS A 30 -6.25 -11.80 1.87
C CYS A 30 -6.37 -10.41 1.24
N MET A 31 -5.72 -10.17 0.09
CA MET A 31 -5.82 -8.92 -0.64
C MET A 31 -7.24 -8.68 -1.18
N GLU A 32 -7.85 -9.70 -1.80
CA GLU A 32 -9.22 -9.60 -2.31
C GLU A 32 -10.23 -9.30 -1.20
N LEU A 33 -10.10 -9.97 -0.05
CA LEU A 33 -10.95 -9.73 1.10
C LEU A 33 -10.78 -8.31 1.64
N TRP A 34 -9.54 -7.83 1.74
CA TRP A 34 -9.27 -6.47 2.17
C TRP A 34 -9.92 -5.45 1.22
N HIS A 35 -9.79 -5.63 -0.09
CA HIS A 35 -10.44 -4.77 -1.08
C HIS A 35 -11.96 -4.79 -0.97
N ALA A 36 -12.57 -5.97 -0.74
CA ALA A 36 -14.00 -6.11 -0.51
C ALA A 36 -14.47 -5.36 0.75
N CYS A 37 -13.64 -5.33 1.81
CA CYS A 37 -13.95 -4.61 3.05
C CYS A 37 -13.69 -3.09 2.97
N ALA A 38 -12.62 -2.66 2.30
CA ALA A 38 -12.24 -1.25 2.19
C ALA A 38 -13.21 -0.43 1.32
N GLY A 39 -13.87 -1.10 0.37
CA GLY A 39 -14.87 -0.52 -0.52
C GLY A 39 -14.32 -0.13 -1.90
N PRO A 40 -15.22 0.08 -2.88
CA PRO A 40 -14.87 0.15 -4.30
C PRO A 40 -14.07 1.40 -4.70
N LEU A 41 -13.98 2.41 -3.84
CA LEU A 41 -13.24 3.65 -4.09
C LEU A 41 -11.81 3.61 -3.56
N ILE A 42 -11.42 2.54 -2.86
CA ILE A 42 -10.10 2.43 -2.24
C ILE A 42 -9.15 1.67 -3.17
N SER A 43 -7.99 2.27 -3.42
CA SER A 43 -6.87 1.64 -4.11
C SER A 43 -5.59 1.84 -3.31
N LEU A 44 -4.72 0.84 -3.35
CA LEU A 44 -3.40 0.89 -2.72
C LEU A 44 -2.32 0.95 -3.80
N PRO A 45 -1.26 1.74 -3.58
CA PRO A 45 -0.17 1.81 -4.53
C PRO A 45 0.65 0.52 -4.50
N ARG A 46 1.12 0.04 -5.66
CA ARG A 46 2.03 -1.11 -5.72
C ARG A 46 3.43 -0.73 -5.22
N LYS A 47 4.13 -1.66 -4.59
CA LYS A 47 5.56 -1.56 -4.25
C LYS A 47 6.36 -1.21 -5.50
N GLY A 48 7.38 -0.38 -5.30
CA GLY A 48 8.23 0.12 -6.36
C GLY A 48 7.61 1.22 -7.22
N THR A 49 6.31 1.52 -7.10
CA THR A 49 5.71 2.64 -7.84
C THR A 49 6.11 3.99 -7.25
N LEU A 50 6.11 5.02 -8.10
CA LEU A 50 6.29 6.41 -7.68
C LEU A 50 4.93 7.00 -7.30
N VAL A 51 4.90 7.68 -6.17
CA VAL A 51 3.71 8.35 -5.63
C VAL A 51 4.07 9.77 -5.18
N VAL A 52 3.05 10.63 -5.08
CA VAL A 52 3.17 11.93 -4.44
C VAL A 52 2.49 11.87 -3.09
N TYR A 53 3.25 12.08 -2.02
CA TYR A 53 2.75 12.18 -0.66
C TYR A 53 2.37 13.63 -0.35
N PHE A 54 1.15 13.83 0.14
CA PHE A 54 0.60 15.12 0.55
C PHE A 54 0.47 15.16 2.08
N PRO A 55 1.37 15.86 2.80
CA PRO A 55 1.30 15.96 4.26
C PRO A 55 -0.02 16.56 4.77
N GLN A 56 -0.65 17.46 4.00
CA GLN A 56 -1.95 18.03 4.33
C GLN A 56 -3.04 16.95 4.42
N GLY A 57 -3.16 16.09 3.40
CA GLY A 57 -4.16 15.02 3.37
C GLY A 57 -3.98 14.02 4.52
N HIS A 58 -2.74 13.76 4.94
CA HIS A 58 -2.48 12.98 6.15
C HIS A 58 -3.06 13.67 7.38
N LEU A 59 -2.80 14.96 7.58
CA LEU A 59 -3.30 15.69 8.75
C LEU A 59 -4.83 15.72 8.77
N GLU A 60 -5.47 15.91 7.62
CA GLU A 60 -6.93 15.84 7.48
C GLU A 60 -7.44 14.47 7.95
N GLN A 61 -6.85 13.37 7.47
CA GLN A 61 -7.23 12.02 7.89
C GLN A 61 -6.93 11.75 9.37
N ALA A 62 -5.77 12.16 9.88
CA ALA A 62 -5.37 11.95 11.28
C ALA A 62 -6.26 12.73 12.25
N SER A 63 -6.74 13.92 11.85
CA SER A 63 -7.66 14.73 12.64
C SER A 63 -9.03 14.07 12.83
N THR A 64 -9.48 13.24 11.88
CA THR A 64 -10.72 12.45 12.02
C THR A 64 -10.60 11.39 13.11
N SER A 65 -9.38 10.95 13.43
CA SER A 65 -9.11 9.86 14.37
C SER A 65 -8.86 10.36 15.81
N LEU A 66 -9.70 11.28 16.34
CA LEU A 66 -9.82 11.72 17.75
C LEU A 66 -8.55 12.07 18.56
N LYS A 67 -7.35 11.98 17.99
CA LYS A 67 -6.08 12.32 18.61
C LYS A 67 -5.59 13.59 17.93
N GLN A 68 -6.08 14.73 18.40
CA GLN A 68 -5.51 16.03 18.08
C GLN A 68 -4.08 16.09 18.63
N GLN A 69 -3.13 15.46 17.94
CA GLN A 69 -1.72 15.76 18.16
C GLN A 69 -1.52 17.21 17.73
N GLN A 70 -1.12 18.06 18.68
CA GLN A 70 -0.57 19.37 18.38
C GLN A 70 0.59 19.19 17.40
N MET A 71 0.32 19.39 16.11
CA MET A 71 1.36 19.38 15.10
C MET A 71 2.24 20.60 15.34
N ARG A 72 3.51 20.35 15.65
CA ARG A 72 4.56 21.36 15.53
C ARG A 72 4.65 21.72 14.04
N PRO A 73 4.85 23.00 13.67
CA PRO A 73 5.02 23.38 12.28
C PRO A 73 6.35 22.77 11.80
N TYR A 74 6.26 21.65 11.08
CA TYR A 74 7.36 21.14 10.29
C TYR A 74 7.28 21.83 8.93
N GLU A 75 8.35 22.48 8.49
CA GLU A 75 8.44 23.09 7.15
C GLU A 75 8.67 21.98 6.11
N LEU A 76 7.64 21.17 5.88
CA LEU A 76 7.64 20.16 4.83
C LEU A 76 7.10 20.77 3.53
N PRO A 77 7.68 20.40 2.37
CA PRO A 77 7.07 20.71 1.08
C PRO A 77 5.63 20.18 1.01
N PRO A 78 4.71 20.89 0.32
CA PRO A 78 3.32 20.46 0.19
C PRO A 78 3.16 19.16 -0.61
N GLN A 79 4.18 18.78 -1.39
CA GLN A 79 4.22 17.59 -2.23
C GLN A 79 5.60 16.93 -2.10
N ILE A 80 5.61 15.64 -1.82
CA ILE A 80 6.85 14.86 -1.67
C ILE A 80 6.79 13.66 -2.62
N PHE A 81 7.72 13.57 -3.56
CA PHE A 81 7.85 12.42 -4.45
C PHE A 81 8.52 11.26 -3.70
N CYS A 82 7.86 10.11 -3.67
CA CYS A 82 8.31 8.93 -2.94
C CYS A 82 8.20 7.68 -3.82
N ARG A 83 9.05 6.69 -3.53
CA ARG A 83 8.86 5.32 -4.03
C ARG A 83 8.27 4.46 -2.92
N VAL A 84 7.24 3.67 -3.24
CA VAL A 84 6.64 2.75 -2.27
C VAL A 84 7.62 1.62 -1.97
N LEU A 85 8.11 1.56 -0.73
CA LEU A 85 9.04 0.51 -0.32
C LEU A 85 8.34 -0.82 -0.01
N ASN A 86 7.15 -0.75 0.58
CA ASN A 86 6.36 -1.90 0.98
C ASN A 86 4.93 -1.48 1.31
N VAL A 87 3.97 -2.41 1.18
CA VAL A 87 2.57 -2.24 1.63
C VAL A 87 2.18 -3.43 2.50
N ASN A 88 1.79 -3.19 3.75
CA ASN A 88 1.29 -4.23 4.65
C ASN A 88 -0.17 -3.95 5.02
N LEU A 89 -0.97 -5.01 5.10
CA LEU A 89 -2.38 -4.97 5.48
C LEU A 89 -2.60 -5.60 6.86
#